data_AF-A0A3C0SLC5-F1
#
_entry.id   AF-A0A3C0SLC5-F1
#
_cell.length_a   1.000
_cell.length_b   1.000
_cell.length_c   1.000
_cell.angle_alpha   90.00
_cell.angle_beta   90.00
_cell.angle_gamma   90.00
#
_symmetry.space_group_name_H-M   'P 1'
#
loop_
_entity.id
_entity.type
_entity.pdbx_description
1 polymer ?
#
loop_
_entity_poly.entity_id
_entity_poly.type
_entity_poly.pdbx_seq_one_letter_code
_entity_poly.pdbx_strand_id
1 'polypeptide(L)'
;KDKYKHMYDMNIQAGRYFYSNLKKFKAPYEYLKGRGITDNTIKKFGIGFALDNWQGIRFYLKQRGFSEEEILELGLTTKNEKGNIYDRFRNRIIFPVFNVSGRVIGFGGRVLDDSKPKYLNSPETPIFHKGTNLYGLNLAIKNNSTRTVIMVEGYMDVISLSQQGVTNVVATLGTALTEGQCKLLKRYIDTVIVSFDSDAAGQNATIRGLDILQKSGFELKILQIPKGKDPDEFIRTYGKEKFLSLVEKALPLIDFKLKMAEKGIDFSRKEMVVKYLRNVVIVLKDLDPLERAVYIKQVSERCGIGEEAIMQYLSKNNNKYIQNNKNNNNINREIGQKLYLEPAFIKAERTLLSLALTKRLSSDISNSVSEEDLILKAHKVIYKVIKENNMCSKEELIKIIELQTIQDSDFTKEWIKIQECKIDIDEESMDKMVSDCVNKIK
;
A
#
# COMPACT_ATOMS: atom_id res chain seq x y z
N LYS A 1 -30.85 15.93 -6.51
CA LYS A 1 -31.04 14.56 -5.96
C LYS A 1 -31.16 13.53 -7.08
N ASP A 2 -31.73 13.89 -8.23
CA ASP A 2 -31.91 12.96 -9.36
C ASP A 2 -30.60 12.59 -10.08
N LYS A 3 -29.64 13.51 -10.22
CA LYS A 3 -28.32 13.21 -10.80
C LYS A 3 -27.60 12.03 -10.12
N TYR A 4 -27.48 12.05 -8.78
CA TYR A 4 -26.83 10.96 -8.05
C TYR A 4 -27.60 9.65 -8.13
N LYS A 5 -28.93 9.70 -8.10
CA LYS A 5 -29.78 8.50 -8.28
C LYS A 5 -29.51 7.87 -9.64
N HIS A 6 -29.46 8.68 -10.70
CA HIS A 6 -29.15 8.24 -12.05
C HIS A 6 -27.76 7.58 -12.15
N MET A 7 -26.75 8.17 -11.50
CA MET A 7 -25.40 7.58 -11.43
C MET A 7 -25.38 6.21 -10.71
N TYR A 8 -26.10 6.09 -9.59
CA TYR A 8 -26.24 4.80 -8.91
C TYR A 8 -26.95 3.76 -9.78
N ASP A 9 -28.00 4.18 -10.49
CA ASP A 9 -28.75 3.31 -11.40
C ASP A 9 -27.84 2.81 -12.55
N MET A 10 -26.99 3.66 -13.11
CA MET A 10 -26.00 3.26 -14.12
C MET A 10 -25.04 2.20 -13.60
N ASN A 11 -24.46 2.40 -12.41
CA ASN A 11 -23.58 1.41 -11.78
C ASN A 11 -24.31 0.09 -11.47
N ILE A 12 -25.59 0.13 -11.09
CA ILE A 12 -26.40 -1.08 -10.93
C ILE A 12 -26.54 -1.81 -12.27
N GLN A 13 -26.80 -1.09 -13.37
CA GLN A 13 -26.89 -1.69 -14.70
C GLN A 13 -25.55 -2.29 -15.15
N ALA A 14 -24.44 -1.61 -14.89
CA ALA A 14 -23.10 -2.12 -15.17
C ALA A 14 -22.77 -3.38 -14.34
N GLY A 15 -23.09 -3.38 -13.04
CA GLY A 15 -22.93 -4.54 -12.18
C GLY A 15 -23.74 -5.75 -12.68
N ARG A 16 -24.99 -5.53 -13.10
CA ARG A 16 -25.84 -6.58 -13.70
C ARG A 16 -25.26 -7.12 -15.01
N TYR A 17 -24.73 -6.24 -15.87
CA TYR A 17 -24.05 -6.63 -17.09
C TYR A 17 -22.87 -7.57 -16.79
N PHE A 18 -21.94 -7.15 -15.93
CA PHE A 18 -20.78 -7.94 -15.58
C PHE A 18 -21.17 -9.27 -14.91
N TYR A 19 -22.13 -9.26 -13.98
CA TYR A 19 -22.63 -10.47 -13.33
C TYR A 19 -23.24 -11.45 -14.34
N SER A 20 -24.01 -10.95 -15.32
CA SER A 20 -24.59 -11.78 -16.36
C SER A 20 -23.54 -12.39 -17.28
N ASN A 21 -22.47 -11.66 -17.60
CA ASN A 21 -21.37 -12.17 -18.39
C ASN A 21 -20.64 -13.31 -17.68
N LEU A 22 -20.37 -13.18 -16.38
CA LEU A 22 -19.70 -14.24 -15.62
C LEU A 22 -20.44 -15.59 -15.71
N LYS A 23 -21.77 -15.56 -15.77
CA LYS A 23 -22.59 -16.78 -15.91
C LYS A 23 -22.59 -17.36 -17.33
N LYS A 24 -22.32 -16.54 -18.34
CA LYS A 24 -22.33 -16.94 -19.75
C LYS A 24 -21.00 -17.54 -20.21
N PHE A 25 -19.88 -17.10 -19.63
CA PHE A 25 -18.54 -17.48 -20.06
C PHE A 25 -17.89 -18.45 -19.08
N LYS A 26 -17.49 -19.62 -19.58
CA LYS A 26 -16.96 -20.73 -18.77
C LYS A 26 -15.61 -20.44 -18.13
N ALA A 27 -14.63 -19.92 -18.89
CA ALA A 27 -13.27 -19.66 -18.40
C ALA A 27 -13.18 -18.75 -17.15
N PRO A 28 -13.80 -17.55 -17.09
CA PRO A 28 -13.76 -16.72 -15.89
C PRO A 28 -14.48 -17.35 -14.69
N TYR A 29 -15.52 -18.15 -14.95
CA TYR A 29 -16.23 -18.88 -13.91
C TYR A 29 -15.35 -20.00 -13.33
N GLU A 30 -14.72 -20.80 -14.17
CA GLU A 30 -13.78 -21.85 -13.77
C GLU A 30 -12.56 -21.29 -13.02
N TYR A 31 -12.06 -20.12 -13.42
CA TYR A 31 -11.02 -19.42 -12.68
C TYR A 31 -11.43 -19.14 -11.22
N LEU A 32 -12.65 -18.63 -11.00
CA LEU A 32 -13.17 -18.39 -9.66
C LEU A 32 -13.39 -19.70 -8.88
N LYS A 33 -13.84 -20.77 -9.55
CA LYS A 33 -13.96 -22.09 -8.94
C LYS A 33 -12.61 -22.69 -8.55
N GLY A 34 -11.58 -22.55 -9.39
CA GLY A 34 -10.21 -22.94 -9.07
C GLY A 34 -9.63 -22.16 -7.88
N ARG A 35 -10.13 -20.95 -7.63
CA ARG A 35 -9.85 -20.16 -6.42
C ARG A 35 -10.70 -20.56 -5.20
N GLY A 36 -11.61 -21.53 -5.36
CA GLY A 36 -12.51 -22.00 -4.30
C GLY A 36 -13.69 -21.07 -4.03
N ILE A 37 -14.02 -20.13 -4.92
CA ILE A 37 -15.11 -19.17 -4.72
C ILE A 37 -16.46 -19.82 -5.08
N THR A 38 -17.38 -19.88 -4.11
CA THR A 38 -18.70 -20.51 -4.26
C THR A 38 -19.70 -19.60 -4.99
N ASP A 39 -20.78 -20.18 -5.53
CA ASP A 39 -21.83 -19.39 -6.19
C ASP A 39 -22.56 -18.44 -5.24
N ASN A 40 -22.72 -18.86 -3.98
CA ASN A 40 -23.28 -18.01 -2.95
C ASN A 40 -22.39 -16.77 -2.72
N THR A 41 -21.07 -16.95 -2.67
CA THR A 41 -20.12 -15.85 -2.56
C THR A 41 -20.14 -14.96 -3.81
N ILE A 42 -20.14 -15.53 -5.01
CA ILE A 42 -20.27 -14.79 -6.27
C ILE A 42 -21.53 -13.90 -6.25
N LYS A 43 -22.66 -14.46 -5.82
CA LYS A 43 -23.93 -13.73 -5.67
C LYS A 43 -23.86 -12.65 -4.58
N LYS A 44 -23.34 -12.98 -3.39
CA LYS A 44 -23.25 -12.08 -2.23
C LYS A 44 -22.43 -10.83 -2.52
N PHE A 45 -21.31 -10.99 -3.21
CA PHE A 45 -20.40 -9.88 -3.56
C PHE A 45 -20.70 -9.27 -4.93
N GLY A 46 -21.65 -9.83 -5.69
CA GLY A 46 -21.98 -9.37 -7.04
C GLY A 46 -20.84 -9.54 -8.04
N ILE A 47 -19.98 -10.54 -7.86
CA ILE A 47 -18.79 -10.75 -8.70
C ILE A 47 -19.22 -10.98 -10.15
N GLY A 48 -18.60 -10.27 -11.07
CA GLY A 48 -18.90 -10.31 -12.49
C GLY A 48 -17.68 -10.52 -13.37
N PHE A 49 -17.86 -10.38 -14.68
CA PHE A 49 -16.81 -10.47 -15.68
C PHE A 49 -16.97 -9.38 -16.76
N ALA A 50 -15.90 -8.64 -17.00
CA ALA A 50 -15.78 -7.74 -18.14
C ALA A 50 -15.17 -8.51 -19.31
N LEU A 51 -15.89 -8.53 -20.44
CA LEU A 51 -15.45 -9.20 -21.65
C LEU A 51 -14.16 -8.59 -22.18
N ASP A 52 -13.42 -9.36 -22.96
CA ASP A 52 -12.33 -8.81 -23.77
C ASP A 52 -12.91 -8.08 -25.00
N ASN A 53 -13.50 -6.91 -24.76
CA ASN A 53 -14.15 -6.10 -25.77
C ASN A 53 -13.89 -4.62 -25.50
N TRP A 54 -13.65 -3.84 -26.55
CA TRP A 54 -13.34 -2.42 -26.44
C TRP A 54 -14.58 -1.53 -26.22
N GLN A 55 -15.79 -2.02 -26.45
CA GLN A 55 -17.03 -1.21 -26.46
C GLN A 55 -18.25 -1.95 -25.88
N GLY A 56 -18.05 -3.09 -25.20
CA GLY A 56 -19.11 -3.95 -24.68
C GLY A 56 -20.00 -3.27 -23.64
N ILE A 57 -19.43 -2.78 -22.54
CA ILE A 57 -20.22 -2.09 -21.51
C ILE A 57 -20.73 -0.75 -22.03
N ARG A 58 -19.92 -0.05 -22.84
CA ARG A 58 -20.29 1.21 -23.48
C ARG A 58 -21.60 1.07 -24.26
N PHE A 59 -21.68 0.14 -25.21
CA PHE A 59 -22.90 -0.06 -26.01
C PHE A 59 -24.09 -0.52 -25.17
N TYR A 60 -23.85 -1.42 -24.21
CA TYR A 60 -24.90 -1.90 -23.31
C TYR A 60 -25.57 -0.79 -22.50
N LEU A 61 -24.79 0.19 -22.03
CA LEU A 61 -25.30 1.34 -21.27
C LEU A 61 -25.96 2.39 -22.17
N LYS A 62 -25.40 2.66 -23.36
CA LYS A 62 -26.05 3.57 -24.33
C LYS A 62 -27.44 3.08 -24.74
N GLN A 63 -27.60 1.77 -24.94
CA GLN A 63 -28.92 1.16 -25.21
C GLN A 63 -29.91 1.31 -24.05
N ARG A 64 -29.45 1.65 -22.84
CA ARG A 64 -30.27 1.90 -21.65
C ARG A 64 -30.51 3.38 -21.39
N GLY A 65 -30.13 4.25 -22.32
CA GLY A 65 -30.39 5.69 -22.27
C GLY A 65 -29.35 6.50 -21.51
N PHE A 66 -28.20 5.93 -21.15
CA PHE A 66 -27.09 6.70 -20.55
C PHE A 66 -26.25 7.38 -21.66
N SER A 67 -25.87 8.63 -21.43
CA SER A 67 -25.05 9.38 -22.38
C SER A 67 -23.58 8.93 -22.36
N GLU A 68 -22.83 9.27 -23.41
CA GLU A 68 -21.40 8.96 -23.49
C GLU A 68 -20.61 9.65 -22.36
N GLU A 69 -20.98 10.89 -22.07
CA GLU A 69 -20.39 11.74 -21.04
C GLU A 69 -20.62 11.15 -19.64
N GLU A 70 -21.82 10.63 -19.37
CA GLU A 70 -22.15 9.99 -18.09
C GLU A 70 -21.32 8.71 -17.88
N ILE A 71 -21.23 7.85 -18.90
CA ILE A 71 -20.47 6.61 -18.84
C ILE A 71 -18.97 6.89 -18.59
N LEU A 72 -18.45 7.95 -19.21
CA LEU A 72 -17.08 8.43 -19.02
C LEU A 72 -16.90 9.06 -17.62
N GLU A 73 -17.86 9.86 -17.13
CA GLU A 73 -17.83 10.52 -15.81
C GLU A 73 -17.78 9.48 -14.66
N LEU A 74 -18.45 8.34 -14.80
CA LEU A 74 -18.32 7.23 -13.84
C LEU A 74 -17.15 6.27 -14.11
N GLY A 75 -16.32 6.57 -15.11
CA GLY A 75 -15.10 5.83 -15.40
C GLY A 75 -15.33 4.37 -15.80
N LEU A 76 -16.49 4.07 -16.41
CA LEU A 76 -16.76 2.76 -17.03
C LEU A 76 -16.08 2.65 -18.40
N THR A 77 -15.89 3.78 -19.06
CA THR A 77 -15.03 3.96 -20.23
C THR A 77 -13.85 4.89 -19.91
N THR A 78 -12.90 4.95 -20.83
CA THR A 78 -11.76 5.88 -20.79
C THR A 78 -11.46 6.37 -22.20
N LYS A 79 -10.73 7.47 -22.32
CA LYS A 79 -10.35 8.11 -23.58
C LYS A 79 -8.85 7.94 -23.82
N ASN A 80 -8.42 7.63 -25.04
CA ASN A 80 -7.00 7.70 -25.43
C ASN A 80 -6.62 9.12 -25.88
N GLU A 81 -5.34 9.34 -26.19
CA GLU A 81 -4.81 10.63 -26.66
C GLU A 81 -5.47 11.12 -27.96
N LYS A 82 -5.83 10.20 -28.86
CA LYS A 82 -6.55 10.49 -30.11
C LYS A 82 -8.04 10.78 -29.91
N GLY A 83 -8.52 10.64 -28.69
CA GLY A 83 -9.89 10.92 -28.29
C GLY A 83 -10.89 9.77 -28.46
N ASN A 84 -10.42 8.58 -28.81
CA ASN A 84 -11.27 7.40 -28.90
C ASN A 84 -11.67 6.92 -27.51
N ILE A 85 -12.96 6.68 -27.32
CA ILE A 85 -13.53 6.17 -26.08
C ILE A 85 -13.68 4.66 -26.15
N TYR A 86 -13.23 3.97 -25.10
CA TYR A 86 -13.29 2.52 -24.99
C TYR A 86 -13.51 2.06 -23.55
N ASP A 87 -13.96 0.82 -23.40
CA ASP A 87 -14.22 0.18 -22.11
C ASP A 87 -12.98 0.17 -21.22
N ARG A 88 -13.10 0.65 -19.98
CA ARG A 88 -11.99 0.69 -19.02
C ARG A 88 -11.59 -0.72 -18.58
N PHE A 89 -12.60 -1.54 -18.27
CA PHE A 89 -12.40 -2.91 -17.81
C PHE A 89 -12.56 -3.87 -18.97
N ARG A 90 -11.52 -4.66 -19.24
CA ARG A 90 -11.50 -5.67 -20.31
C ARG A 90 -10.78 -6.92 -19.82
N ASN A 91 -11.28 -8.08 -20.18
CA ASN A 91 -10.78 -9.40 -19.76
C ASN A 91 -10.50 -9.51 -18.25
N ARG A 92 -11.46 -9.10 -17.41
CA ARG A 92 -11.27 -8.99 -15.96
C ARG A 92 -12.42 -9.57 -15.16
N ILE A 93 -12.11 -10.27 -14.08
CA ILE A 93 -13.06 -10.51 -12.98
C ILE A 93 -13.36 -9.17 -12.33
N ILE A 94 -14.65 -8.87 -12.15
CA ILE A 94 -15.13 -7.59 -11.63
C ILE A 94 -15.65 -7.76 -10.21
N PHE A 95 -15.18 -6.89 -9.32
CA PHE A 95 -15.59 -6.77 -7.93
C PHE A 95 -16.31 -5.43 -7.73
N PRO A 96 -17.65 -5.42 -7.64
CA PRO A 96 -18.39 -4.19 -7.33
C PRO A 96 -17.96 -3.63 -5.96
N VAL A 97 -17.72 -2.33 -5.91
CA VAL A 97 -17.45 -1.59 -4.67
C VAL A 97 -18.75 -0.97 -4.19
N PHE A 98 -19.11 -1.26 -2.94
CA PHE A 98 -20.33 -0.76 -2.31
C PHE A 98 -20.00 0.34 -1.31
N ASN A 99 -20.81 1.41 -1.29
CA ASN A 99 -20.77 2.35 -0.17
C ASN A 99 -21.43 1.72 1.07
N VAL A 100 -21.35 2.41 2.21
CA VAL A 100 -21.88 1.90 3.49
C VAL A 100 -23.37 1.56 3.42
N SER A 101 -24.16 2.30 2.64
CA SER A 101 -25.59 2.02 2.43
C SER A 101 -25.87 0.86 1.46
N GLY A 102 -24.84 0.21 0.91
CA GLY A 102 -24.96 -0.92 -0.02
C GLY A 102 -25.22 -0.53 -1.48
N ARG A 103 -24.99 0.73 -1.88
CA ARG A 103 -25.09 1.14 -3.29
C ARG A 103 -23.77 0.90 -4.02
N VAL A 104 -23.83 0.44 -5.27
CA VAL A 104 -22.65 0.25 -6.13
C VAL A 104 -22.10 1.61 -6.55
N ILE A 105 -20.87 1.91 -6.15
CA ILE A 105 -20.20 3.19 -6.39
C ILE A 105 -19.07 3.11 -7.40
N GLY A 106 -18.47 1.93 -7.56
CA GLY A 106 -17.42 1.70 -8.54
C GLY A 106 -17.08 0.22 -8.64
N PHE A 107 -15.96 -0.09 -9.28
CA PHE A 107 -15.55 -1.46 -9.54
C PHE A 107 -14.04 -1.62 -9.36
N GLY A 108 -13.63 -2.76 -8.81
CA GLY A 108 -12.28 -3.32 -8.96
C GLY A 108 -12.29 -4.39 -10.04
N GLY A 109 -11.18 -4.57 -10.73
CA GLY A 109 -11.05 -5.50 -11.86
C GLY A 109 -9.72 -6.25 -11.83
N ARG A 110 -9.76 -7.57 -11.81
CA ARG A 110 -8.56 -8.42 -11.80
C ARG A 110 -8.41 -9.19 -13.11
N VAL A 111 -7.22 -9.13 -13.70
CA VAL A 111 -6.88 -9.91 -14.91
C VAL A 111 -6.93 -11.40 -14.64
N LEU A 112 -7.24 -12.17 -15.69
CA LEU A 112 -7.16 -13.63 -15.69
C LEU A 112 -5.80 -14.15 -16.17
N ASP A 113 -5.06 -13.30 -16.89
CA ASP A 113 -3.77 -13.54 -17.52
C ASP A 113 -2.67 -12.68 -16.88
N ASP A 114 -1.52 -12.56 -17.54
CA ASP A 114 -0.37 -11.77 -17.06
C ASP A 114 -0.43 -10.27 -17.42
N SER A 115 -1.58 -9.80 -17.94
CA SER A 115 -1.75 -8.39 -18.30
C SER A 115 -1.60 -7.46 -17.09
N LYS A 116 -0.95 -6.32 -17.30
CA LYS A 116 -0.79 -5.29 -16.26
C LYS A 116 -1.78 -4.13 -16.42
N PRO A 117 -2.21 -3.49 -15.31
CA PRO A 117 -1.97 -3.89 -13.92
C PRO A 117 -2.83 -5.10 -13.51
N LYS A 118 -2.31 -5.92 -12.58
CA LYS A 118 -3.00 -7.12 -12.06
C LYS A 118 -4.38 -6.79 -11.50
N TYR A 119 -4.49 -5.69 -10.77
CA TYR A 119 -5.74 -5.08 -10.32
C TYR A 119 -5.88 -3.67 -10.90
N LEU A 120 -7.09 -3.35 -11.34
CA LEU A 120 -7.47 -2.04 -11.85
C LEU A 120 -8.73 -1.59 -11.12
N ASN A 121 -8.72 -0.39 -10.56
CA ASN A 121 -9.90 0.18 -9.92
C ASN A 121 -10.51 1.26 -10.80
N SER A 122 -11.81 1.51 -10.64
CA SER A 122 -12.47 2.72 -11.14
C SER A 122 -11.64 3.95 -10.75
N PRO A 123 -11.62 5.00 -11.59
CA PRO A 123 -11.02 6.28 -11.21
C PRO A 123 -11.85 6.94 -10.10
N GLU A 124 -11.41 8.09 -9.60
CA GLU A 124 -12.26 8.94 -8.78
C GLU A 124 -13.47 9.41 -9.61
N THR A 125 -14.66 9.36 -9.03
CA THR A 125 -15.92 9.79 -9.66
C THR A 125 -16.76 10.58 -8.66
N PRO A 126 -17.83 11.28 -9.07
CA PRO A 126 -18.72 12.00 -8.15
C PRO A 126 -19.38 11.12 -7.07
N ILE A 127 -19.43 9.80 -7.26
CA ILE A 127 -19.99 8.85 -6.30
C ILE A 127 -18.96 7.89 -5.71
N PHE A 128 -17.70 7.95 -6.17
CA PHE A 128 -16.65 7.04 -5.72
C PHE A 128 -15.35 7.76 -5.46
N HIS A 129 -14.95 7.72 -4.19
CA HIS A 129 -13.67 8.22 -3.74
C HIS A 129 -12.90 7.14 -3.02
N LYS A 130 -11.74 6.72 -3.55
CA LYS A 130 -10.92 5.65 -2.96
C LYS A 130 -10.49 6.04 -1.55
N GLY A 131 -10.06 7.28 -1.38
CA GLY A 131 -9.59 7.84 -0.12
C GLY A 131 -10.66 8.06 0.96
N THR A 132 -11.92 7.68 0.73
CA THR A 132 -12.96 7.75 1.77
C THR A 132 -13.83 6.48 1.83
N ASN A 133 -13.52 5.46 1.02
CA ASN A 133 -14.27 4.21 1.00
C ASN A 133 -13.34 3.02 1.25
N LEU A 134 -13.90 1.95 1.81
CA LEU A 134 -13.22 0.68 2.06
C LEU A 134 -14.06 -0.44 1.46
N TYR A 135 -13.41 -1.40 0.81
CA TYR A 135 -14.09 -2.56 0.27
C TYR A 135 -14.63 -3.44 1.41
N GLY A 136 -15.85 -3.98 1.24
CA GLY A 136 -16.48 -4.86 2.21
C GLY A 136 -17.08 -4.18 3.43
N LEU A 137 -16.88 -2.86 3.62
CA LEU A 137 -17.34 -2.16 4.84
C LEU A 137 -18.84 -2.29 5.09
N ASN A 138 -19.66 -2.20 4.03
CA ASN A 138 -21.12 -2.38 4.12
C ASN A 138 -21.53 -3.75 4.67
N LEU A 139 -20.72 -4.78 4.42
CA LEU A 139 -20.91 -6.13 4.95
C LEU A 139 -20.30 -6.26 6.35
N ALA A 140 -19.11 -5.68 6.56
CA ALA A 140 -18.34 -5.79 7.79
C ALA A 140 -18.98 -5.12 9.00
N ILE A 141 -19.81 -4.09 8.79
CA ILE A 141 -20.56 -3.45 9.88
C ILE A 141 -21.87 -4.18 10.20
N LYS A 142 -22.35 -5.06 9.30
CA LYS A 142 -23.62 -5.75 9.50
C LYS A 142 -23.46 -6.77 10.62
N ASN A 143 -24.25 -6.62 11.68
CA ASN A 143 -24.22 -7.46 12.89
C ASN A 143 -22.86 -7.50 13.60
N ASN A 144 -22.07 -6.42 13.49
CA ASN A 144 -20.76 -6.31 14.14
C ASN A 144 -20.89 -5.62 15.51
N SER A 145 -21.46 -6.32 16.48
CA SER A 145 -21.66 -5.81 17.84
C SER A 145 -20.34 -5.51 18.57
N THR A 146 -19.27 -6.22 18.22
CA THR A 146 -17.93 -6.00 18.81
C THR A 146 -17.24 -4.76 18.25
N ARG A 147 -17.80 -4.10 17.23
CA ARG A 147 -17.25 -2.90 16.57
C ARG A 147 -15.77 -3.09 16.22
N THR A 148 -15.41 -4.31 15.85
CA THR A 148 -14.04 -4.73 15.53
C THR A 148 -13.98 -5.16 14.07
N VAL A 149 -12.95 -4.75 13.34
CA VAL A 149 -12.72 -5.21 11.95
C VAL A 149 -11.30 -5.72 11.76
N ILE A 150 -11.17 -6.65 10.82
CA ILE A 150 -9.89 -7.08 10.28
C ILE A 150 -9.64 -6.31 8.99
N MET A 151 -8.53 -5.57 8.93
CA MET A 151 -8.10 -4.83 7.76
C MET A 151 -7.06 -5.65 6.98
N VAL A 152 -7.35 -5.90 5.70
CA VAL A 152 -6.51 -6.67 4.77
C VAL A 152 -6.23 -5.85 3.50
N GLU A 153 -5.37 -6.34 2.62
CA GLU A 153 -4.91 -5.56 1.46
C GLU A 153 -5.85 -5.65 0.25
N GLY A 154 -6.42 -6.83 -0.01
CA GLY A 154 -7.08 -7.11 -1.28
C GLY A 154 -8.55 -7.47 -1.21
N TYR A 155 -9.22 -7.37 -2.37
CA TYR A 155 -10.58 -7.86 -2.58
C TYR A 155 -10.71 -9.35 -2.23
N MET A 156 -9.74 -10.16 -2.67
CA MET A 156 -9.78 -11.61 -2.49
C MET A 156 -9.68 -12.01 -1.03
N ASP A 157 -8.88 -11.32 -0.22
CA ASP A 157 -8.80 -11.57 1.22
C ASP A 157 -10.16 -11.37 1.89
N VAL A 158 -10.82 -10.24 1.60
CA VAL A 158 -12.17 -9.96 2.13
C VAL A 158 -13.16 -11.04 1.69
N ILE A 159 -13.14 -11.43 0.42
CA ILE A 159 -14.08 -12.41 -0.14
C ILE A 159 -13.85 -13.79 0.47
N SER A 160 -12.60 -14.27 0.51
CA SER A 160 -12.24 -15.58 1.03
C SER A 160 -12.49 -15.69 2.53
N LEU A 161 -12.13 -14.67 3.32
CA LEU A 161 -12.44 -14.62 4.75
C LEU A 161 -13.96 -14.60 4.99
N SER A 162 -14.70 -13.77 4.26
CA SER A 162 -16.17 -13.70 4.39
C SER A 162 -16.86 -14.98 3.98
N GLN A 163 -16.35 -15.69 2.96
CA GLN A 163 -16.86 -16.99 2.54
C GLN A 163 -16.72 -18.04 3.65
N GLN A 164 -15.63 -18.00 4.40
CA GLN A 164 -15.39 -18.87 5.55
C GLN A 164 -16.11 -18.39 6.83
N GLY A 165 -16.94 -17.35 6.73
CA GLY A 165 -17.74 -16.84 7.84
C GLY A 165 -17.02 -15.87 8.77
N VAL A 166 -15.85 -15.34 8.38
CA VAL A 166 -15.22 -14.19 9.02
C VAL A 166 -15.71 -12.93 8.31
N THR A 167 -16.79 -12.32 8.80
CA THR A 167 -17.54 -11.32 8.03
C THR A 167 -17.13 -9.88 8.31
N ASN A 168 -16.42 -9.61 9.40
CA ASN A 168 -15.97 -8.28 9.83
C ASN A 168 -14.63 -7.89 9.19
N VAL A 169 -14.53 -7.99 7.86
CA VAL A 169 -13.27 -7.78 7.12
C VAL A 169 -13.43 -6.65 6.11
N VAL A 170 -12.43 -5.77 6.04
CA VAL A 170 -12.38 -4.65 5.10
C VAL A 170 -11.03 -4.58 4.40
N ALA A 171 -11.00 -4.04 3.18
CA ALA A 171 -9.76 -3.78 2.46
C ALA A 171 -9.66 -2.35 1.95
N THR A 172 -8.43 -1.86 1.81
CA THR A 172 -8.17 -0.63 1.06
C THR A 172 -8.37 -0.86 -0.44
N LEU A 173 -8.56 0.21 -1.21
CA LEU A 173 -8.92 0.14 -2.63
C LEU A 173 -7.68 0.38 -3.50
N GLY A 174 -6.59 -0.35 -3.21
CA GLY A 174 -5.32 -0.23 -3.93
C GLY A 174 -4.61 1.11 -3.70
N THR A 175 -4.80 1.70 -2.53
CA THR A 175 -4.16 2.95 -2.08
C THR A 175 -3.62 2.76 -0.68
N ALA A 176 -2.65 3.59 -0.29
CA ALA A 176 -2.32 3.74 1.13
C ALA A 176 -3.59 4.14 1.91
N LEU A 177 -3.67 3.68 3.17
CA LEU A 177 -4.76 4.04 4.05
C LEU A 177 -4.79 5.57 4.26
N THR A 178 -5.98 6.16 4.26
CA THR A 178 -6.17 7.61 4.39
C THR A 178 -6.93 8.00 5.65
N GLU A 179 -6.77 9.25 6.10
CA GLU A 179 -7.58 9.82 7.19
C GLU A 179 -9.08 9.83 6.86
N GLY A 180 -9.44 10.02 5.58
CA GLY A 180 -10.83 9.96 5.13
C GLY A 180 -11.46 8.57 5.33
N GLN A 181 -10.71 7.51 5.05
CA GLN A 181 -11.13 6.13 5.33
C GLN A 181 -11.24 5.89 6.84
N CYS A 182 -10.27 6.34 7.62
CA CYS A 182 -10.32 6.26 9.08
C CYS A 182 -11.53 6.99 9.68
N LYS A 183 -11.83 8.21 9.20
CA LYS A 183 -13.00 8.99 9.63
C LYS A 183 -14.32 8.29 9.29
N LEU A 184 -14.41 7.61 8.14
CA LEU A 184 -15.58 6.80 7.81
C LEU A 184 -15.68 5.59 8.74
N LEU A 185 -14.57 4.87 8.91
CA LEU A 185 -14.50 3.64 9.70
C LEU A 185 -14.83 3.89 11.18
N LYS A 186 -14.35 4.99 11.76
CA LYS A 186 -14.51 5.32 13.19
C LYS A 186 -15.96 5.57 13.61
N ARG A 187 -16.85 5.84 12.65
CA ARG A 187 -18.31 5.94 12.90
C ARG A 187 -18.90 4.61 13.36
N TYR A 188 -18.30 3.49 12.93
CA TYR A 188 -18.86 2.15 13.13
C TYR A 188 -17.97 1.24 13.97
N ILE A 189 -16.65 1.50 13.96
CA ILE A 189 -15.63 0.59 14.46
C ILE A 189 -14.75 1.31 15.49
N ASP A 190 -14.39 0.61 16.55
CA ASP A 190 -13.48 1.09 17.59
C ASP A 190 -12.13 0.38 17.55
N THR A 191 -12.12 -0.91 17.19
CA THR A 191 -10.92 -1.75 17.17
C THR A 191 -10.59 -2.21 15.76
N VAL A 192 -9.35 -2.03 15.33
CA VAL A 192 -8.85 -2.49 14.02
C VAL A 192 -7.72 -3.49 14.21
N ILE A 193 -7.94 -4.68 13.68
CA ILE A 193 -6.95 -5.75 13.61
C ILE A 193 -6.30 -5.68 12.22
N VAL A 194 -5.06 -5.25 12.15
CA VAL A 194 -4.34 -5.10 10.88
C VAL A 194 -3.63 -6.41 10.55
N SER A 195 -3.93 -6.96 9.38
CA SER A 195 -3.18 -8.09 8.81
C SER A 195 -2.07 -7.57 7.92
N PHE A 196 -0.84 -7.95 8.25
CA PHE A 196 0.32 -7.65 7.41
C PHE A 196 0.55 -8.75 6.39
N ASP A 197 0.90 -8.38 5.16
CA ASP A 197 1.62 -9.28 4.29
C ASP A 197 3.03 -9.53 4.84
N SER A 198 3.49 -10.77 4.66
CA SER A 198 4.78 -11.22 5.23
C SER A 198 6.01 -10.67 4.51
N ASP A 199 5.85 -9.83 3.48
CA ASP A 199 6.94 -9.24 2.71
C ASP A 199 7.45 -7.89 3.30
N ALA A 200 8.63 -7.45 2.84
CA ALA A 200 9.28 -6.25 3.36
C ALA A 200 8.66 -4.94 2.83
N ALA A 201 7.97 -4.97 1.69
CA ALA A 201 7.35 -3.79 1.09
C ALA A 201 6.04 -3.43 1.81
N GLY A 202 5.25 -4.43 2.19
CA GLY A 202 4.06 -4.30 3.02
C GLY A 202 4.37 -3.69 4.38
N GLN A 203 5.50 -4.05 5.00
CA GLN A 203 5.87 -3.54 6.34
C GLN A 203 5.97 -2.00 6.41
N ASN A 204 6.60 -1.35 5.42
CA ASN A 204 6.77 0.12 5.42
C ASN A 204 5.49 0.89 5.06
N ALA A 205 4.68 0.37 4.14
CA ALA A 205 3.37 0.96 3.82
C ALA A 205 2.42 0.82 5.02
N THR A 206 2.50 -0.30 5.72
CA THR A 206 1.65 -0.59 6.86
C THR A 206 2.05 0.18 8.12
N ILE A 207 3.33 0.48 8.36
CA ILE A 207 3.75 1.38 9.46
C ILE A 207 3.05 2.76 9.33
N ARG A 208 3.02 3.34 8.12
CA ARG A 208 2.30 4.60 7.89
C ARG A 208 0.80 4.48 8.11
N GLY A 209 0.19 3.37 7.67
CA GLY A 209 -1.22 3.09 7.93
C GLY A 209 -1.54 2.98 9.42
N LEU A 210 -0.65 2.35 10.20
CA LEU A 210 -0.79 2.23 11.65
C LEU A 210 -0.77 3.58 12.36
N ASP A 211 0.11 4.50 11.97
CA ASP A 211 0.15 5.83 12.57
C ASP A 211 -1.13 6.62 12.29
N ILE A 212 -1.69 6.52 11.08
CA ILE A 212 -2.98 7.17 10.72
C ILE A 212 -4.12 6.58 11.56
N LEU A 213 -4.16 5.26 11.71
CA LEU A 213 -5.14 4.58 12.55
C LEU A 213 -4.99 4.99 14.03
N GLN A 214 -3.77 5.01 14.55
CA GLN A 214 -3.49 5.35 15.94
C GLN A 214 -3.93 6.79 16.24
N LYS A 215 -3.56 7.74 15.38
CA LYS A 215 -4.00 9.15 15.47
C LYS A 215 -5.51 9.34 15.33
N SER A 216 -6.18 8.41 14.66
CA SER A 216 -7.64 8.40 14.52
C SER A 216 -8.36 7.79 15.73
N GLY A 217 -7.62 7.39 16.77
CA GLY A 217 -8.17 6.90 18.04
C GLY A 217 -8.74 5.48 17.97
N PHE A 218 -8.23 4.62 17.09
CA PHE A 218 -8.57 3.20 17.09
C PHE A 218 -7.75 2.44 18.13
N GLU A 219 -8.37 1.43 18.77
CA GLU A 219 -7.61 0.37 19.41
C GLU A 219 -7.01 -0.51 18.32
N LEU A 220 -5.70 -0.76 18.37
CA LEU A 220 -5.00 -1.45 17.29
C LEU A 220 -4.38 -2.75 17.74
N LYS A 221 -4.68 -3.80 16.97
CA LYS A 221 -4.06 -5.12 17.11
C LYS A 221 -3.44 -5.54 15.79
N ILE A 222 -2.39 -6.34 15.90
CA ILE A 222 -1.59 -6.82 14.78
C ILE A 222 -1.79 -8.32 14.65
N LEU A 223 -2.40 -8.73 13.54
CA LEU A 223 -2.52 -10.13 13.18
C LEU A 223 -1.19 -10.63 12.60
N GLN A 224 -0.65 -11.68 13.21
CA GLN A 224 0.59 -12.32 12.75
C GLN A 224 0.23 -13.60 11.98
N ILE A 225 0.30 -13.53 10.65
CA ILE A 225 0.17 -14.72 9.79
C ILE A 225 1.57 -15.35 9.63
N PRO A 226 1.73 -16.67 9.84
CA PRO A 226 2.99 -17.36 9.61
C PRO A 226 3.57 -17.07 8.20
N LYS A 227 4.91 -16.97 8.11
CA LYS A 227 5.62 -16.55 6.90
C LYS A 227 5.13 -17.28 5.63
N GLY A 228 4.93 -16.51 4.57
CA GLY A 228 4.68 -17.03 3.22
C GLY A 228 3.21 -17.22 2.86
N LYS A 229 2.26 -16.75 3.69
CA LYS A 229 0.82 -16.84 3.39
C LYS A 229 0.13 -15.50 3.56
N ASP A 230 -0.77 -15.17 2.63
CA ASP A 230 -1.74 -14.09 2.78
C ASP A 230 -3.00 -14.60 3.54
N PRO A 231 -3.91 -13.72 4.00
CA PRO A 231 -5.14 -14.15 4.68
C PRO A 231 -6.01 -15.10 3.87
N ASP A 232 -6.12 -14.88 2.55
CA ASP A 232 -6.82 -15.76 1.61
C ASP A 232 -6.25 -17.20 1.63
N GLU A 233 -4.95 -17.35 1.40
CA GLU A 233 -4.24 -18.61 1.38
C GLU A 233 -4.27 -19.30 2.75
N PHE A 234 -4.06 -18.55 3.83
CA PHE A 234 -4.07 -19.11 5.18
C PHE A 234 -5.43 -19.72 5.50
N ILE A 235 -6.53 -18.98 5.32
CA ILE A 235 -7.85 -19.49 5.72
C ILE A 235 -8.32 -20.62 4.81
N ARG A 236 -7.95 -20.62 3.51
CA ARG A 236 -8.24 -21.74 2.60
C ARG A 236 -7.47 -23.00 2.98
N THR A 237 -6.24 -22.87 3.48
CA THR A 237 -5.41 -24.02 3.85
C THR A 237 -5.77 -24.58 5.23
N TYR A 238 -6.01 -23.71 6.20
CA TYR A 238 -6.09 -24.08 7.62
C TYR A 238 -7.49 -23.95 8.22
N GLY A 239 -8.42 -23.33 7.50
CA GLY A 239 -9.80 -23.16 7.93
C GLY A 239 -10.02 -22.00 8.90
N LYS A 240 -11.31 -21.73 9.13
CA LYS A 240 -11.80 -20.61 9.96
C LYS A 240 -11.27 -20.65 11.39
N GLU A 241 -11.32 -21.80 12.06
CA GLU A 241 -10.99 -21.93 13.48
C GLU A 241 -9.52 -21.56 13.75
N LYS A 242 -8.60 -22.05 12.92
CA LYS A 242 -7.18 -21.69 13.02
C LYS A 242 -6.95 -20.21 12.75
N PHE A 243 -7.67 -19.63 11.78
CA PHE A 243 -7.58 -18.20 11.51
C PHE A 243 -8.09 -17.36 12.70
N LEU A 244 -9.23 -17.74 13.29
CA LEU A 244 -9.75 -17.06 14.49
C LEU A 244 -8.82 -17.18 15.68
N SER A 245 -8.14 -18.31 15.87
CA SER A 245 -7.10 -18.43 16.90
C SER A 245 -5.94 -17.45 16.69
N LEU A 246 -5.57 -17.13 15.44
CA LEU A 246 -4.59 -16.07 15.16
C LEU A 246 -5.15 -14.68 15.49
N VAL A 247 -6.43 -14.44 15.19
CA VAL A 247 -7.12 -13.18 15.49
C VAL A 247 -7.20 -12.94 17.00
N GLU A 248 -7.50 -13.96 17.79
CA GLU A 248 -7.50 -13.89 19.25
C GLU A 248 -6.10 -13.60 19.82
N LYS A 249 -5.07 -14.13 19.18
CA LYS A 249 -3.66 -13.92 19.54
C LYS A 249 -3.06 -12.65 18.90
N ALA A 250 -3.87 -11.83 18.22
CA ALA A 250 -3.38 -10.60 17.61
C ALA A 250 -2.83 -9.66 18.70
N LEU A 251 -1.60 -9.20 18.50
CA LEU A 251 -0.86 -8.44 19.50
C LEU A 251 -1.33 -6.98 19.50
N PRO A 252 -1.55 -6.34 20.67
CA PRO A 252 -1.69 -4.90 20.73
C PRO A 252 -0.53 -4.19 20.02
N LEU A 253 -0.79 -3.02 19.44
CA LEU A 253 0.19 -2.31 18.62
C LEU A 253 1.51 -2.05 19.37
N ILE A 254 1.44 -1.70 20.65
CA ILE A 254 2.62 -1.40 21.46
C ILE A 254 3.44 -2.66 21.72
N ASP A 255 2.79 -3.76 22.13
CA ASP A 255 3.44 -5.07 22.26
C ASP A 255 4.12 -5.51 20.97
N PHE A 256 3.46 -5.31 19.83
CA PHE A 256 4.04 -5.61 18.53
C PHE A 256 5.28 -4.73 18.24
N LYS A 257 5.21 -3.42 18.48
CA LYS A 257 6.34 -2.49 18.29
C LYS A 257 7.52 -2.84 19.21
N LEU A 258 7.26 -3.23 20.46
CA LEU A 258 8.29 -3.70 21.41
C LEU A 258 8.95 -5.02 20.94
N LYS A 259 8.14 -5.99 20.50
CA LYS A 259 8.64 -7.25 19.92
C LYS A 259 9.50 -7.03 18.68
N MET A 260 9.16 -6.03 17.86
CA MET A 260 9.99 -5.63 16.71
C MET A 260 11.29 -4.94 17.14
N ALA A 261 11.25 -4.08 18.16
CA ALA A 261 12.44 -3.43 18.71
C ALA A 261 13.43 -4.44 19.31
N GLU A 262 12.92 -5.56 19.83
CA GLU A 262 13.70 -6.67 20.39
C GLU A 262 14.35 -7.58 19.33
N LYS A 263 13.84 -7.58 18.09
CA LYS A 263 14.30 -8.52 17.07
C LYS A 263 15.80 -8.37 16.79
N GLY A 264 16.55 -9.45 17.00
CA GLY A 264 18.00 -9.49 16.81
C GLY A 264 18.80 -8.81 17.94
N ILE A 265 18.18 -8.57 19.10
CA ILE A 265 18.84 -8.09 20.31
C ILE A 265 19.29 -9.28 21.15
N ASP A 266 20.58 -9.27 21.51
CA ASP A 266 21.13 -10.15 22.52
C ASP A 266 21.24 -9.38 23.84
N PHE A 267 20.40 -9.72 24.81
CA PHE A 267 20.36 -9.04 26.11
C PHE A 267 21.59 -9.32 26.99
N SER A 268 22.42 -10.31 26.66
CA SER A 268 23.70 -10.51 27.36
C SER A 268 24.74 -9.42 27.02
N ARG A 269 24.56 -8.74 25.88
CA ARG A 269 25.46 -7.70 25.38
C ARG A 269 24.96 -6.31 25.72
N LYS A 270 25.72 -5.59 26.55
CA LYS A 270 25.34 -4.24 27.04
C LYS A 270 25.08 -3.25 25.90
N GLU A 271 25.87 -3.25 24.84
CA GLU A 271 25.65 -2.35 23.69
C GLU A 271 24.30 -2.61 23.00
N MET A 272 23.86 -3.87 22.94
CA MET A 272 22.61 -4.28 22.31
C MET A 272 21.41 -3.95 23.18
N VAL A 273 21.54 -4.03 24.51
CA VAL A 273 20.54 -3.52 25.46
C VAL A 273 20.32 -2.01 25.27
N VAL A 274 21.40 -1.23 25.10
CA VAL A 274 21.29 0.21 24.81
C VAL A 274 20.60 0.45 23.47
N LYS A 275 20.90 -0.35 22.44
CA LYS A 275 20.21 -0.28 21.14
C LYS A 275 18.71 -0.56 21.26
N TYR A 276 18.33 -1.58 22.02
CA TYR A 276 16.93 -1.89 22.32
C TYR A 276 16.22 -0.71 23.00
N LEU A 277 16.80 -0.17 24.07
CA LEU A 277 16.22 0.96 24.80
C LEU A 277 16.04 2.21 23.93
N ARG A 278 16.96 2.49 22.99
CA ARG A 278 16.78 3.57 22.00
C ARG A 278 15.53 3.39 21.15
N ASN A 279 15.26 2.16 20.71
CA ASN A 279 14.06 1.84 19.93
C ASN A 279 12.80 1.91 20.78
N VAL A 280 12.84 1.41 22.02
CA VAL A 280 11.72 1.46 22.97
C VAL A 280 11.29 2.90 23.24
N VAL A 281 12.22 3.85 23.38
CA VAL A 281 11.88 5.27 23.57
C VAL A 281 11.00 5.80 22.44
N ILE A 282 11.27 5.41 21.20
CA ILE A 282 10.48 5.85 20.04
C ILE A 282 9.04 5.33 20.14
N VAL A 283 8.85 4.13 20.71
CA VAL A 283 7.55 3.49 20.87
C VAL A 283 6.75 4.12 22.02
N LEU A 284 7.39 4.37 23.16
CA LEU A 284 6.69 4.75 24.39
C LEU A 284 6.47 6.26 24.56
N LYS A 285 7.17 7.11 23.80
CA LYS A 285 7.15 8.58 23.97
C LYS A 285 5.77 9.21 23.81
N ASP A 286 4.92 8.64 22.96
CA ASP A 286 3.63 9.20 22.56
C ASP A 286 2.46 8.59 23.36
N LEU A 287 2.73 7.63 24.26
CA LEU A 287 1.72 7.01 25.13
C LEU A 287 1.37 7.92 26.30
N ASP A 288 0.16 7.79 26.83
CA ASP A 288 -0.22 8.49 28.04
C ASP A 288 0.63 8.00 29.25
N PRO A 289 0.75 8.79 30.33
CA PRO A 289 1.64 8.45 31.45
C PRO A 289 1.32 7.11 32.12
N LEU A 290 0.04 6.72 32.18
CA LEU A 290 -0.38 5.49 32.85
C LEU A 290 -0.06 4.27 31.98
N GLU A 291 -0.46 4.32 30.71
CA GLU A 291 -0.11 3.26 29.73
C GLU A 291 1.41 3.10 29.63
N ARG A 292 2.15 4.21 29.60
CA ARG A 292 3.61 4.22 29.58
C ARG A 292 4.22 3.50 30.79
N ALA A 293 3.70 3.71 32.00
CA ALA A 293 4.21 3.07 33.20
C ALA A 293 4.08 1.54 33.14
N VAL A 294 2.95 1.05 32.62
CA VAL A 294 2.72 -0.40 32.42
C VAL A 294 3.79 -1.01 31.50
N TYR A 295 4.06 -0.38 30.35
CA TYR A 295 5.07 -0.89 29.43
C TYR A 295 6.50 -0.68 29.92
N ILE A 296 6.79 0.35 30.71
CA ILE A 296 8.12 0.52 31.32
C ILE A 296 8.45 -0.64 32.24
N LYS A 297 7.48 -1.11 33.04
CA LYS A 297 7.66 -2.29 33.90
C LYS A 297 8.03 -3.53 33.07
N GLN A 298 7.27 -3.80 32.00
CA GLN A 298 7.55 -4.92 31.09
C GLN A 298 8.93 -4.82 30.44
N VAL A 299 9.34 -3.62 30.00
CA VAL A 299 10.66 -3.37 29.40
C VAL A 299 11.77 -3.58 30.43
N SER A 300 11.58 -3.07 31.65
CA SER A 300 12.51 -3.22 32.78
C SER A 300 12.77 -4.70 33.07
N GLU A 301 11.69 -5.49 33.24
CA GLU A 301 11.77 -6.94 33.45
C GLU A 301 12.49 -7.66 32.30
N ARG A 302 12.27 -7.21 31.06
CA ARG A 302 12.88 -7.85 29.87
C ARG A 302 14.38 -7.59 29.74
N CYS A 303 14.85 -6.37 30.06
CA CYS A 303 16.23 -5.96 29.84
C CYS A 303 17.10 -5.89 31.11
N GLY A 304 16.50 -6.04 32.29
CA GLY A 304 17.18 -5.96 33.58
C GLY A 304 17.62 -4.55 33.99
N ILE A 305 17.11 -3.50 33.33
CA ILE A 305 17.40 -2.10 33.67
C ILE A 305 16.25 -1.53 34.49
N GLY A 306 16.57 -0.93 35.64
CA GLY A 306 15.57 -0.39 36.56
C GLY A 306 14.63 0.64 35.89
N GLU A 307 13.35 0.59 36.27
CA GLU A 307 12.28 1.43 35.71
C GLU A 307 12.60 2.93 35.78
N GLU A 308 13.22 3.38 36.87
CA GLU A 308 13.61 4.78 37.06
C GLU A 308 14.63 5.25 36.02
N ALA A 309 15.61 4.42 35.68
CA ALA A 309 16.60 4.74 34.66
C ALA A 309 15.96 4.85 33.27
N ILE A 310 15.00 3.97 32.96
CA ILE A 310 14.22 4.01 31.72
C ILE A 310 13.36 5.27 31.66
N MET A 311 12.69 5.63 32.77
CA MET A 311 11.90 6.87 32.88
C MET A 311 12.76 8.13 32.68
N GLN A 312 13.94 8.20 33.32
CA GLN A 312 14.86 9.32 33.13
C GLN A 312 15.37 9.43 31.70
N TYR A 313 15.59 8.30 31.02
CA TYR A 313 16.01 8.29 29.62
C TYR A 313 14.90 8.79 28.67
N LEU A 314 13.65 8.39 28.92
CA LEU A 314 12.47 8.88 28.20
C LEU A 314 12.29 10.39 28.36
N SER A 315 12.38 10.93 29.58
CA SER A 315 12.17 12.35 29.85
C SER A 315 13.24 13.25 29.21
N LYS A 316 14.52 12.84 29.26
CA LYS A 316 15.62 13.57 28.61
C LYS A 316 15.47 13.63 27.08
N ASN A 317 15.02 12.54 26.46
CA ASN A 317 14.86 12.48 25.01
C ASN A 317 13.59 13.20 24.49
N ASN A 318 12.53 13.31 25.31
CA ASN A 318 11.38 14.15 24.98
C ASN A 318 11.78 15.64 24.88
N ASN A 319 12.62 16.14 25.79
CA ASN A 319 13.03 17.55 25.80
C ASN A 319 13.93 17.95 24.61
N LYS A 320 14.84 17.07 24.17
CA LYS A 320 15.66 17.29 22.96
C LYS A 320 14.83 17.33 21.68
N TYR A 321 13.79 16.50 21.57
CA TYR A 321 12.89 16.50 20.41
C TYR A 321 11.98 17.74 20.36
N ILE A 322 11.50 18.22 21.51
CA ILE A 322 10.65 19.44 21.57
C ILE A 322 11.44 20.70 21.18
N GLN A 323 12.73 20.80 21.54
CA GLN A 323 13.60 21.89 21.10
C GLN A 323 13.85 21.87 19.58
N ASN A 324 14.03 20.70 18.97
CA ASN A 324 14.19 20.59 17.51
C ASN A 324 12.89 20.88 16.74
N ASN A 325 11.72 20.52 17.28
CA ASN A 325 10.43 20.81 16.63
C ASN A 325 9.99 22.28 16.73
N LYS A 326 10.41 23.03 17.76
CA LYS A 326 10.16 24.48 17.82
C LYS A 326 10.91 25.26 16.75
N ASN A 327 12.10 24.81 16.35
CA ASN A 327 12.86 25.42 15.26
C ASN A 327 12.28 25.08 13.87
N ASN A 328 11.59 23.94 13.72
CA ASN A 328 10.94 23.56 12.46
C ASN A 328 9.53 24.14 12.27
N ASN A 329 8.90 24.68 13.33
CA ASN A 329 7.55 25.23 13.26
C ASN A 329 7.46 26.64 12.63
N ASN A 330 8.59 27.27 12.28
CA ASN A 330 8.61 28.52 11.51
C ASN A 330 8.67 28.32 9.98
N ILE A 331 8.69 27.07 9.49
CA ILE A 331 8.70 26.76 8.04
C ILE A 331 7.36 26.15 7.57
N ASN A 332 6.50 25.68 8.47
CA ASN A 332 5.25 24.98 8.11
C ASN A 332 4.00 25.87 8.18
N ARG A 333 4.04 27.05 7.55
CA ARG A 333 2.84 27.83 7.20
C ARG A 333 2.86 28.21 5.73
N GLU A 334 2.86 27.19 4.90
CA GLU A 334 2.36 27.15 3.52
C GLU A 334 2.74 25.76 2.99
N ILE A 335 2.02 25.27 1.98
CA ILE A 335 2.16 23.93 1.38
C ILE A 335 1.29 22.85 2.04
N GLY A 336 0.00 22.92 1.74
CA GLY A 336 -0.76 21.70 1.51
C GLY A 336 -0.28 21.06 0.20
N GLN A 337 0.64 20.09 0.26
CA GLN A 337 1.04 19.32 -0.91
C GLN A 337 0.35 17.97 -0.92
N LYS A 338 -0.37 17.70 -2.04
CA LYS A 338 -0.76 16.37 -2.50
C LYS A 338 0.38 15.38 -2.26
N LEU A 339 0.10 14.28 -1.54
CA LEU A 339 1.04 13.16 -1.43
C LEU A 339 1.31 12.58 -2.83
N TYR A 340 2.48 12.87 -3.37
CA TYR A 340 3.03 12.23 -4.55
C TYR A 340 3.50 10.83 -4.16
N LEU A 341 2.83 9.79 -4.66
CA LEU A 341 3.35 8.42 -4.61
C LEU A 341 4.45 8.35 -5.67
N GLU A 342 5.70 8.14 -5.24
CA GLU A 342 6.82 8.06 -6.17
C GLU A 342 6.65 6.87 -7.14
N PRO A 343 6.59 7.11 -8.46
CA PRO A 343 6.48 6.05 -9.45
C PRO A 343 7.61 5.03 -9.37
N ALA A 344 7.30 3.77 -9.66
CA ALA A 344 8.26 2.67 -9.61
C ALA A 344 9.48 2.87 -10.52
N PHE A 345 9.30 3.56 -11.67
CA PHE A 345 10.40 3.89 -12.57
C PHE A 345 11.39 4.87 -11.93
N ILE A 346 10.93 5.88 -11.17
CA ILE A 346 11.82 6.85 -10.49
C ILE A 346 12.72 6.12 -9.51
N LYS A 347 12.16 5.17 -8.75
CA LYS A 347 12.93 4.33 -7.83
C LYS A 347 13.93 3.45 -8.58
N ALA A 348 13.56 2.90 -9.74
CA ALA A 348 14.44 2.08 -10.58
C ALA A 348 15.60 2.91 -11.13
N GLU A 349 15.34 4.12 -11.63
CA GLU A 349 16.38 5.03 -12.13
C GLU A 349 17.39 5.39 -11.02
N ARG A 350 16.94 5.74 -9.81
CA ARG A 350 17.87 6.03 -8.70
C ARG A 350 18.72 4.84 -8.32
N THR A 351 18.11 3.66 -8.27
CA THR A 351 18.81 2.41 -7.97
C THR A 351 19.88 2.13 -9.03
N LEU A 352 19.52 2.28 -10.31
CA LEU A 352 20.43 2.09 -11.43
C LEU A 352 21.60 3.09 -11.39
N LEU A 353 21.34 4.37 -11.09
CA LEU A 353 22.39 5.38 -10.97
C LEU A 353 23.32 5.14 -9.77
N SER A 354 22.77 4.70 -8.63
CA SER A 354 23.58 4.30 -7.47
C SER A 354 24.49 3.12 -7.80
N LEU A 355 23.98 2.14 -8.56
CA LEU A 355 24.78 1.02 -9.09
C LEU A 355 25.86 1.50 -10.08
N ALA A 356 25.52 2.43 -10.98
CA ALA A 356 26.42 2.96 -11.99
C ALA A 356 27.61 3.76 -11.42
N LEU A 357 27.52 4.24 -10.18
CA LEU A 357 28.64 4.84 -9.44
C LEU A 357 29.70 3.82 -9.03
N THR A 358 29.43 2.52 -9.13
CA THR A 358 30.42 1.47 -8.94
C THR A 358 31.09 1.16 -10.28
N LYS A 359 32.43 1.29 -10.35
CA LYS A 359 33.22 1.09 -11.58
C LYS A 359 32.96 -0.23 -12.31
N ARG A 360 32.43 -1.22 -11.61
CA ARG A 360 32.25 -2.60 -12.07
C ARG A 360 31.01 -2.81 -12.95
N LEU A 361 30.04 -1.90 -12.92
CA LEU A 361 28.76 -2.02 -13.66
C LEU A 361 28.49 -0.86 -14.64
N SER A 362 29.36 0.14 -14.71
CA SER A 362 29.16 1.29 -15.60
C SER A 362 29.08 0.88 -17.07
N SER A 363 29.89 -0.10 -17.50
CA SER A 363 29.89 -0.63 -18.87
C SER A 363 28.59 -1.39 -19.19
N ASP A 364 28.13 -2.27 -18.31
CA ASP A 364 26.97 -3.13 -18.57
C ASP A 364 25.66 -2.33 -18.54
N ILE A 365 25.57 -1.34 -17.64
CA ILE A 365 24.46 -0.39 -17.60
C ILE A 365 24.48 0.49 -18.86
N SER A 366 25.66 0.94 -19.31
CA SER A 366 25.77 1.78 -20.51
C SER A 366 25.36 1.10 -21.82
N ASN A 367 25.46 -0.23 -21.86
CA ASN A 367 24.99 -1.04 -22.98
C ASN A 367 23.49 -1.36 -22.90
N SER A 368 22.90 -1.28 -21.70
CA SER A 368 21.53 -1.73 -21.43
C SER A 368 20.50 -0.60 -21.42
N VAL A 369 20.92 0.62 -21.10
CA VAL A 369 20.06 1.81 -20.91
C VAL A 369 20.67 3.04 -21.58
N SER A 370 19.88 3.78 -22.37
CA SER A 370 20.31 5.06 -22.95
C SER A 370 19.90 6.26 -22.08
N GLU A 371 20.41 7.46 -22.37
CA GLU A 371 20.00 8.68 -21.64
C GLU A 371 18.50 8.97 -21.88
N GLU A 372 17.99 8.63 -23.06
CA GLU A 372 16.60 8.83 -23.44
C GLU A 372 15.61 7.93 -22.67
N ASP A 373 16.07 6.76 -22.21
CA ASP A 373 15.27 5.80 -21.43
C ASP A 373 14.94 6.33 -20.03
N LEU A 374 15.75 7.25 -19.49
CA LEU A 374 15.49 7.87 -18.19
C LEU A 374 14.38 8.94 -18.32
N ILE A 375 13.53 9.08 -17.31
CA ILE A 375 12.39 10.00 -17.31
C ILE A 375 12.74 11.30 -16.59
N LEU A 376 13.44 11.24 -15.46
CA LEU A 376 13.80 12.46 -14.74
C LEU A 376 14.99 13.18 -15.37
N LYS A 377 14.83 14.49 -15.61
CA LYS A 377 15.89 15.36 -16.14
C LYS A 377 17.15 15.32 -15.27
N ALA A 378 17.00 15.29 -13.94
CA ALA A 378 18.11 15.15 -13.00
C ALA A 378 18.90 13.86 -13.23
N HIS A 379 18.19 12.74 -13.44
CA HIS A 379 18.80 11.44 -13.68
C HIS A 379 19.52 11.38 -15.02
N LYS A 380 19.00 12.01 -16.07
CA LYS A 380 19.69 12.15 -17.37
C LYS A 380 21.04 12.83 -17.22
N VAL A 381 21.06 13.96 -16.51
CA VAL A 381 22.28 14.74 -16.28
C VAL A 381 23.29 13.92 -15.47
N ILE A 382 22.87 13.30 -14.37
CA ILE A 382 23.74 12.45 -13.55
C ILE A 382 24.27 11.26 -14.35
N TYR A 383 23.42 10.60 -15.14
CA TYR A 383 23.81 9.49 -16.01
C TYR A 383 24.86 9.90 -17.04
N LYS A 384 24.66 11.04 -17.69
CA LYS A 384 25.59 11.59 -18.67
C LYS A 384 26.96 11.85 -18.05
N VAL A 385 26.99 12.42 -16.85
CA VAL A 385 28.25 12.64 -16.10
C VAL A 385 28.97 11.33 -15.81
N ILE A 386 28.24 10.31 -15.35
CA ILE A 386 28.81 8.99 -15.07
C ILE A 386 29.37 8.36 -16.35
N LYS A 387 28.66 8.49 -17.48
CA LYS A 387 29.06 7.93 -18.78
C LYS A 387 30.29 8.63 -19.36
N GLU A 388 30.35 9.96 -19.31
CA GLU A 388 31.46 10.76 -19.84
C GLU A 388 32.73 10.66 -18.98
N ASN A 389 32.60 10.30 -17.71
CA ASN A 389 33.72 10.22 -16.75
C ASN A 389 33.94 8.78 -16.23
N ASN A 390 33.63 7.77 -17.05
CA ASN A 390 33.70 6.36 -16.67
C ASN A 390 35.08 5.86 -16.20
N MET A 391 36.15 6.62 -16.49
CA MET A 391 37.52 6.33 -16.04
C MET A 391 37.83 6.84 -14.62
N CYS A 392 37.06 7.81 -14.11
CA CYS A 392 37.25 8.43 -12.80
C CYS A 392 36.92 7.47 -11.64
N SER A 393 37.60 7.62 -10.50
CA SER A 393 37.24 6.94 -9.25
C SER A 393 35.83 7.32 -8.78
N LYS A 394 35.22 6.50 -7.92
CA LYS A 394 33.90 6.78 -7.34
C LYS A 394 33.90 8.11 -6.59
N GLU A 395 34.98 8.38 -5.84
CA GLU A 395 35.17 9.60 -5.08
C GLU A 395 35.30 10.84 -5.98
N GLU A 396 35.92 10.71 -7.15
CA GLU A 396 35.99 11.79 -8.15
C GLU A 396 34.65 12.01 -8.85
N LEU A 397 33.94 10.94 -9.24
CA LEU A 397 32.61 11.02 -9.83
C LEU A 397 31.62 11.74 -8.90
N ILE A 398 31.63 11.41 -7.61
CA ILE A 398 30.79 12.07 -6.61
C ILE A 398 31.03 13.59 -6.61
N LYS A 399 32.30 14.01 -6.58
CA LYS A 399 32.65 15.45 -6.59
C LYS A 399 32.21 16.15 -7.87
N ILE A 400 32.38 15.51 -9.03
CA ILE A 400 31.96 16.08 -10.33
C ILE A 400 30.44 16.24 -10.37
N ILE A 401 29.68 15.22 -9.91
CA ILE A 401 28.22 15.27 -9.87
C ILE A 401 27.74 16.33 -8.86
N GLU A 402 28.36 16.44 -7.70
CA GLU A 402 28.05 17.47 -6.71
C GLU A 402 28.26 18.88 -7.29
N LEU A 403 29.37 19.13 -7.98
CA LEU A 403 29.65 20.42 -8.62
C LEU A 403 28.65 20.76 -9.75
N GLN A 404 28.16 19.76 -10.48
CA GLN A 404 27.17 19.98 -11.55
C GLN A 404 25.73 20.09 -11.03
N THR A 405 25.40 19.46 -9.90
CA THR A 405 24.04 19.47 -9.34
C THR A 405 23.78 20.63 -8.39
N ILE A 406 24.83 21.28 -7.86
CA ILE A 406 24.71 22.38 -6.86
C ILE A 406 23.97 23.62 -7.38
N GLN A 407 23.93 23.82 -8.71
CA GLN A 407 23.25 24.97 -9.33
C GLN A 407 21.74 24.78 -9.48
N ASP A 408 21.23 23.55 -9.30
CA ASP A 408 19.80 23.23 -9.39
C ASP A 408 19.34 22.50 -8.11
N SER A 409 18.43 23.14 -7.37
CA SER A 409 17.96 22.63 -6.08
C SER A 409 17.22 21.29 -6.20
N ASP A 410 16.59 21.00 -7.34
CA ASP A 410 15.89 19.74 -7.55
C ASP A 410 16.87 18.63 -7.93
N PHE A 411 17.96 18.96 -8.64
CA PHE A 411 19.01 17.99 -8.94
C PHE A 411 19.80 17.62 -7.69
N THR A 412 20.08 18.60 -6.83
CA THR A 412 20.72 18.36 -5.53
C THR A 412 19.88 17.40 -4.67
N LYS A 413 18.55 17.60 -4.60
CA LYS A 413 17.65 16.69 -3.86
C LYS A 413 17.68 15.27 -4.42
N GLU A 414 17.65 15.11 -5.74
CA GLU A 414 17.69 13.79 -6.37
C GLU A 414 19.05 13.10 -6.20
N TRP A 415 20.14 13.87 -6.26
CA TRP A 415 21.49 13.35 -6.00
C TRP A 415 21.64 12.78 -4.59
N ILE A 416 21.16 13.50 -3.57
CA ILE A 416 21.16 13.01 -2.18
C ILE A 416 20.40 11.68 -2.09
N LYS A 417 19.22 11.57 -2.72
CA LYS A 417 18.42 10.33 -2.72
C LYS A 417 19.12 9.16 -3.42
N ILE A 418 19.91 9.42 -4.46
CA ILE A 418 20.74 8.41 -5.14
C ILE A 418 21.84 7.93 -4.19
N GLN A 419 22.52 8.84 -3.49
CA GLN A 419 23.56 8.48 -2.51
C GLN A 419 23.01 7.70 -1.30
N GLU A 420 21.77 8.00 -0.88
CA GLU A 420 21.09 7.28 0.21
C GLU A 420 20.61 5.87 -0.17
N CYS A 421 20.60 5.52 -1.46
CA CYS A 421 20.29 4.17 -1.92
C CYS A 421 21.42 3.21 -1.56
N LYS A 422 21.35 2.65 -0.34
CA LYS A 422 22.26 1.60 0.15
C LYS A 422 21.97 0.27 -0.55
N ILE A 423 22.96 -0.26 -1.24
CA ILE A 423 22.89 -1.55 -1.94
C ILE A 423 24.02 -2.43 -1.38
N ASP A 424 23.68 -3.34 -0.47
CA ASP A 424 24.57 -4.39 0.06
C ASP A 424 24.11 -5.72 -0.52
N ILE A 425 24.66 -6.12 -1.67
CA ILE A 425 24.24 -7.31 -2.41
C ILE A 425 25.48 -7.99 -3.04
N ASP A 426 25.47 -9.33 -3.12
CA ASP A 426 26.50 -10.14 -3.80
C ASP A 426 26.46 -10.00 -5.34
N GLU A 427 27.54 -10.38 -6.03
CA GLU A 427 27.71 -10.16 -7.48
C GLU A 427 26.61 -10.81 -8.34
N GLU A 428 26.21 -12.04 -8.02
CA GLU A 428 25.20 -12.78 -8.79
C GLU A 428 23.80 -12.13 -8.66
N SER A 429 23.53 -11.51 -7.52
CA SER A 429 22.29 -10.79 -7.26
C SER A 429 22.29 -9.35 -7.81
N MET A 430 23.46 -8.79 -8.15
CA MET A 430 23.61 -7.44 -8.73
C MET A 430 23.17 -7.38 -10.19
N ASP A 431 23.54 -8.36 -11.02
CA ASP A 431 23.12 -8.43 -12.43
C ASP A 431 21.61 -8.57 -12.57
N LYS A 432 21.01 -9.40 -11.70
CA LYS A 432 19.55 -9.53 -11.60
C LYS A 432 18.89 -8.20 -11.22
N MET A 433 19.51 -7.43 -10.31
CA MET A 433 18.96 -6.14 -9.89
C MET A 433 19.07 -5.08 -10.98
N VAL A 434 20.16 -5.07 -11.77
CA VAL A 434 20.26 -4.24 -12.97
C VAL A 434 19.15 -4.60 -13.96
N SER A 435 18.96 -5.88 -14.27
CA SER A 435 17.88 -6.35 -15.16
C SER A 435 16.49 -5.92 -14.67
N ASP A 436 16.22 -6.05 -13.38
CA ASP A 436 14.97 -5.62 -12.76
C ASP A 436 14.77 -4.09 -12.81
N CYS A 437 15.86 -3.30 -12.75
CA CYS A 437 15.79 -1.86 -12.92
C CYS A 437 15.53 -1.49 -14.39
N VAL A 438 16.24 -2.11 -15.34
CA VAL A 438 16.03 -1.88 -16.78
C VAL A 438 14.59 -2.20 -17.18
N ASN A 439 14.02 -3.33 -16.72
CA ASN A 439 12.64 -3.74 -16.98
C ASN A 439 11.56 -2.83 -16.33
N LYS A 440 11.95 -1.93 -15.41
CA LYS A 440 11.05 -0.94 -14.80
C LYS A 440 11.20 0.44 -15.41
N ILE A 441 12.29 0.68 -16.13
CA ILE A 441 12.60 1.94 -16.84
C ILE A 441 12.07 1.86 -18.28
N LYS A 442 12.29 0.74 -18.96
CA LYS A 442 11.66 0.38 -20.25
C LYS A 442 10.27 -0.21 -20.03
#